data_AF-A0A495PTI1-F1
#
_entry.id   AF-A0A495PTI1-F1
#
_cell.length_a   1.000
_cell.length_b   1.000
_cell.length_c   1.000
_cell.angle_alpha   90.00
_cell.angle_beta   90.00
_cell.angle_gamma   90.00
#
_symmetry.space_group_name_H-M   'P 1'
#
loop_
_entity.id
_entity.type
_entity.pdbx_description
1 polymer ?
#
loop_
_entity_poly.entity_id
_entity_poly.type
_entity_poly.pdbx_seq_one_letter_code
_entity_poly.pdbx_strand_id
1 'polypeptide(L)'
;MNNLAENNTPTKKIYKDRAIWIGSFVGGPLIAGYFIAENYKALNEPENAKLTWTYTIPSIIFIFSLALLLARFENFPALVIPLAYTTGAYLFSKYYQGPGIQAHLEAGGEEFGWGRIIGISLLGLVLTFVMMFVFLLIISGLGILPV
;
A
#
# COMPACT_ATOMS: atom_id res chain seq x y z
N MET A 1 11.56 -33.01 -32.91
CA MET A 1 10.30 -32.41 -32.38
C MET A 1 10.24 -32.75 -30.90
N ASN A 2 10.41 -31.73 -30.04
CA ASN A 2 9.95 -31.62 -28.65
C ASN A 2 10.70 -30.45 -27.98
N ASN A 3 10.38 -29.22 -28.40
CA ASN A 3 10.52 -28.07 -27.52
C ASN A 3 9.11 -27.83 -26.97
N LEU A 4 8.76 -28.59 -25.93
CA LEU A 4 7.64 -28.18 -25.09
C LEU A 4 8.08 -26.85 -24.50
N ALA A 5 7.41 -25.78 -24.90
CA ALA A 5 7.52 -24.51 -24.20
C ALA A 5 7.34 -24.83 -22.72
N GLU A 6 8.38 -24.61 -21.91
CA GLU A 6 8.17 -24.39 -20.50
C GLU A 6 7.19 -23.22 -20.44
N ASN A 7 5.91 -23.54 -20.23
CA ASN A 7 4.92 -22.55 -19.85
C ASN A 7 5.38 -22.06 -18.48
N ASN A 8 6.22 -21.02 -18.51
CA ASN A 8 6.75 -20.33 -17.34
C ASN A 8 5.61 -19.51 -16.71
N THR A 9 4.54 -20.21 -16.31
CA THR A 9 3.41 -19.60 -15.62
C THR A 9 3.95 -18.99 -14.33
N PRO A 10 3.73 -17.68 -14.12
CA PRO A 10 4.19 -17.02 -12.91
C PRO A 10 3.65 -17.71 -11.66
N THR A 11 4.53 -18.06 -10.73
CA THR A 11 4.16 -18.82 -9.51
C THR A 11 3.73 -17.93 -8.34
N LYS A 12 4.16 -16.66 -8.34
CA LYS A 12 3.79 -15.68 -7.32
C LYS A 12 2.48 -15.01 -7.70
N LYS A 13 1.67 -14.65 -6.71
CA LYS A 13 0.43 -13.90 -6.94
C LYS A 13 0.63 -12.41 -6.82
N ILE A 14 -0.24 -11.65 -7.49
CA ILE A 14 -0.25 -10.19 -7.49
C ILE A 14 -1.52 -9.61 -6.85
N TYR A 15 -1.45 -8.37 -6.39
CA TYR A 15 -2.59 -7.53 -6.05
C TYR A 15 -2.93 -6.62 -7.24
N LYS A 16 -4.15 -6.72 -7.79
CA LYS A 16 -4.61 -5.77 -8.81
C LYS A 16 -4.91 -4.38 -8.24
N ASP A 17 -5.05 -3.41 -9.12
CA ASP A 17 -5.30 -2.00 -8.77
C ASP A 17 -6.47 -1.81 -7.79
N ARG A 18 -7.56 -2.58 -7.95
CA ARG A 18 -8.73 -2.54 -7.03
C ARG A 18 -8.38 -2.98 -5.60
N ALA A 19 -7.49 -3.96 -5.48
CA ALA A 19 -7.02 -4.44 -4.18
C ALA A 19 -6.17 -3.36 -3.50
N ILE A 20 -5.34 -2.66 -4.28
CA ILE A 20 -4.54 -1.52 -3.80
C ILE A 20 -5.44 -0.40 -3.32
N TRP A 21 -6.44 0.00 -4.11
CA TRP A 21 -7.34 1.07 -3.72
C TRP A 21 -8.16 0.73 -2.47
N ILE A 22 -8.90 -0.38 -2.48
CA ILE A 22 -9.76 -0.78 -1.34
C ILE A 22 -8.93 -1.13 -0.12
N GLY A 23 -7.86 -1.90 -0.32
CA GLY A 23 -7.12 -2.44 0.80
C GLY A 23 -6.26 -1.41 1.51
N SER A 24 -5.74 -0.41 0.79
CA SER A 24 -5.10 0.74 1.42
C SER A 24 -6.10 1.69 2.07
N PHE A 25 -7.32 1.81 1.54
CA PHE A 25 -8.34 2.70 2.11
C PHE A 25 -8.80 2.20 3.47
N VAL A 26 -9.00 0.88 3.57
CA VAL A 26 -9.35 0.23 4.82
C VAL A 26 -8.14 0.07 5.74
N GLY A 27 -6.99 -0.36 5.20
CA GLY A 27 -5.84 -0.79 6.01
C GLY A 27 -4.78 0.28 6.25
N GLY A 28 -4.90 1.46 5.66
CA GLY A 28 -3.95 2.55 5.82
C GLY A 28 -2.77 2.54 4.83
N PRO A 29 -1.93 3.59 4.88
CA PRO A 29 -0.82 3.80 3.94
C PRO A 29 0.26 2.71 3.99
N LEU A 30 0.40 1.99 5.10
CA LEU A 30 1.31 0.85 5.21
C LEU A 30 0.88 -0.31 4.29
N ILE A 31 -0.43 -0.56 4.19
CA ILE A 31 -0.96 -1.61 3.30
C ILE A 31 -0.79 -1.22 1.83
N ALA A 32 -0.87 0.07 1.49
CA ALA A 32 -0.53 0.54 0.16
C ALA A 32 0.91 0.14 -0.22
N GLY A 33 1.88 0.48 0.64
CA GLY A 33 3.28 0.10 0.44
C GLY A 33 3.50 -1.40 0.40
N TYR A 34 2.84 -2.16 1.27
CA TYR A 34 2.93 -3.63 1.29
C TYR A 34 2.45 -4.24 -0.03
N PHE A 35 1.27 -3.85 -0.54
CA PHE A 35 0.76 -4.41 -1.80
C PHE A 35 1.63 -4.05 -2.99
N ILE A 36 2.11 -2.80 -3.08
CA ILE A 36 3.03 -2.36 -4.14
C ILE A 36 4.34 -3.16 -4.07
N ALA A 37 4.91 -3.35 -2.88
CA ALA A 37 6.15 -4.12 -2.71
C ALA A 37 5.97 -5.60 -3.06
N GLU A 38 4.85 -6.22 -2.69
CA GLU A 38 4.56 -7.62 -3.05
C GLU A 38 4.37 -7.78 -4.56
N ASN A 39 3.74 -6.81 -5.23
CA ASN A 39 3.66 -6.80 -6.69
C ASN A 39 5.04 -6.76 -7.33
N TYR A 40 5.94 -5.86 -6.90
CA TYR A 40 7.30 -5.82 -7.43
C TYR A 40 8.05 -7.15 -7.21
N LYS A 41 7.87 -7.81 -6.06
CA LYS A 41 8.44 -9.15 -5.82
C LYS A 41 7.86 -10.22 -6.76
N ALA A 42 6.57 -10.12 -7.10
CA ALA A 42 5.90 -11.02 -8.03
C ALA A 42 6.29 -10.76 -9.49
N LEU A 43 6.66 -9.52 -9.82
CA LEU A 43 7.16 -9.08 -11.12
C LEU A 43 8.68 -9.27 -11.27
N ASN A 44 9.34 -9.95 -10.33
CA ASN A 44 10.80 -10.17 -10.31
C ASN A 44 11.65 -8.89 -10.24
N GLU A 45 11.14 -7.85 -9.58
CA GLU A 45 11.82 -6.58 -9.35
C GLU A 45 12.07 -6.33 -7.84
N PRO A 46 12.89 -7.15 -7.16
CA PRO A 46 13.07 -7.06 -5.71
C PRO A 46 13.72 -5.75 -5.24
N GLU A 47 14.47 -5.06 -6.11
CA GLU A 47 15.05 -3.74 -5.82
C GLU A 47 13.96 -2.68 -5.70
N ASN A 48 12.98 -2.68 -6.61
CA ASN A 48 11.82 -1.79 -6.54
C ASN A 48 10.94 -2.09 -5.32
N ALA A 49 10.85 -3.37 -4.91
CA ALA A 49 10.20 -3.72 -3.66
C ALA A 49 10.90 -3.13 -2.42
N LYS A 50 12.24 -3.06 -2.40
CA LYS A 50 13.00 -2.39 -1.32
C LYS A 50 12.79 -0.88 -1.37
N LEU A 51 12.89 -0.27 -2.56
CA LEU A 51 12.64 1.16 -2.75
C LEU A 51 11.23 1.55 -2.29
N THR A 52 10.23 0.70 -2.53
CA THR A 52 8.86 0.92 -2.04
C THR A 52 8.84 1.18 -0.54
N TRP A 53 9.58 0.41 0.26
CA TRP A 53 9.65 0.62 1.71
C TRP A 53 10.43 1.89 2.09
N THR A 54 11.48 2.22 1.35
CA THR A 54 12.23 3.48 1.51
C THR A 54 11.32 4.70 1.35
N TYR A 55 10.31 4.65 0.47
CA TYR A 55 9.34 5.74 0.30
C TYR A 55 8.11 5.61 1.20
N THR A 56 7.66 4.40 1.51
CA THR A 56 6.46 4.16 2.33
C THR A 56 6.65 4.67 3.76
N ILE A 57 7.78 4.36 4.40
CA ILE A 57 8.00 4.71 5.81
C ILE A 57 7.99 6.25 6.01
N PRO A 58 8.75 7.06 5.25
CA PRO A 58 8.66 8.51 5.35
C PRO A 58 7.27 9.06 4.98
N SER A 59 6.60 8.46 3.99
CA SER A 59 5.26 8.89 3.58
C SER A 59 4.23 8.71 4.71
N ILE A 60 4.34 7.64 5.51
CA ILE A 60 3.46 7.45 6.68
C ILE A 60 3.67 8.59 7.69
N ILE A 61 4.91 8.92 8.01
CA ILE A 61 5.25 10.02 8.94
C ILE A 61 4.69 11.34 8.40
N PHE A 62 4.87 11.60 7.10
CA PHE A 62 4.34 12.77 6.42
C PHE A 62 2.80 12.83 6.48
N ILE A 63 2.11 11.73 6.16
CA ILE A 63 0.66 11.63 6.19
C ILE A 63 0.12 11.87 7.60
N PHE A 64 0.75 11.31 8.63
CA PHE A 64 0.32 11.52 10.02
C PHE A 64 0.55 12.96 10.47
N SER A 65 1.71 13.54 10.15
CA SER A 65 2.00 14.95 10.44
C SER A 65 1.00 15.88 9.77
N LEU A 66 0.70 15.62 8.49
CA LEU A 66 -0.29 16.37 7.73
C LEU A 66 -1.69 16.21 8.32
N ALA A 67 -2.07 15.00 8.77
CA ALA A 67 -3.34 14.76 9.43
C ALA A 67 -3.49 15.56 10.72
N LEU A 68 -2.46 15.62 11.57
CA LEU A 68 -2.49 16.42 12.79
C LEU A 68 -2.55 17.93 12.51
N LEU A 69 -1.85 18.40 11.47
CA LEU A 69 -1.92 19.80 11.05
C LEU A 69 -3.31 20.16 10.55
N LEU A 70 -3.89 19.32 9.70
CA LEU A 70 -5.19 19.57 9.08
C LEU A 70 -6.36 19.38 10.07
N ALA A 71 -6.20 18.55 11.09
CA ALA A 71 -7.17 18.40 12.18
C ALA A 71 -7.39 19.70 12.99
N ARG A 72 -6.50 20.71 12.87
CA ARG A 72 -6.68 22.02 13.51
C ARG A 72 -7.74 22.89 12.81
N PHE A 73 -8.17 22.54 11.61
CA PHE A 73 -9.24 23.23 10.91
C PHE A 73 -10.58 22.56 11.24
N GLU A 74 -11.50 23.30 11.85
CA GLU A 74 -12.76 22.79 12.43
C GLU A 74 -13.66 22.00 11.47
N ASN A 75 -13.51 22.19 10.15
CA ASN A 75 -14.36 21.56 9.13
C ASN A 75 -13.58 20.77 8.08
N PHE A 76 -12.32 20.41 8.35
CA PHE A 76 -11.56 19.62 7.37
C PHE A 76 -12.11 18.19 7.29
N PRO A 77 -12.54 17.71 6.10
CA PRO A 77 -13.16 16.38 6.02
C PRO A 77 -12.12 15.27 6.22
N ALA A 78 -12.31 14.45 7.24
CA ALA A 78 -11.36 13.39 7.63
C ALA A 78 -11.06 12.38 6.51
N LEU A 79 -11.98 12.20 5.56
CA LEU A 79 -11.83 11.28 4.42
C LEU A 79 -10.88 11.78 3.33
N VAL A 80 -10.57 13.07 3.28
CA VAL A 80 -9.70 13.63 2.22
C VAL A 80 -8.31 13.00 2.25
N ILE A 81 -7.73 12.81 3.43
CA ILE A 81 -6.38 12.22 3.57
C ILE A 81 -6.38 10.74 3.13
N PRO A 82 -7.26 9.85 3.65
CA PRO A 82 -7.44 8.50 3.12
C PRO A 82 -7.61 8.44 1.61
N LEU A 83 -8.52 9.24 1.05
CA LEU A 83 -8.78 9.25 -0.38
C LEU A 83 -7.57 9.73 -1.19
N ALA A 84 -6.81 10.70 -0.68
CA ALA A 84 -5.63 11.22 -1.36
C ALA A 84 -4.52 10.15 -1.46
N TYR A 85 -4.10 9.54 -0.35
CA TYR A 85 -3.00 8.56 -0.42
C TYR A 85 -3.42 7.27 -1.13
N THR A 86 -4.68 6.83 -0.99
CA THR A 86 -5.18 5.64 -1.69
C THR A 86 -5.24 5.84 -3.19
N THR A 87 -5.73 7.01 -3.63
CA THR A 87 -5.74 7.38 -5.04
C THR A 87 -4.31 7.48 -5.57
N GLY A 88 -3.40 8.08 -4.81
CA GLY A 88 -1.98 8.12 -5.15
C GLY A 88 -1.37 6.72 -5.35
N ALA A 89 -1.61 5.80 -4.41
CA ALA A 89 -1.14 4.42 -4.50
C ALA A 89 -1.76 3.65 -5.68
N TYR A 90 -3.06 3.83 -5.93
CA TYR A 90 -3.76 3.27 -7.07
C TYR A 90 -3.16 3.76 -8.39
N LEU A 91 -2.98 5.07 -8.55
CA LEU A 91 -2.41 5.66 -9.76
C LEU A 91 -0.96 5.22 -9.98
N PHE A 92 -0.17 5.17 -8.90
CA PHE A 92 1.20 4.67 -8.94
C PHE A 92 1.24 3.22 -9.46
N SER A 93 0.47 2.31 -8.85
CA SER A 93 0.43 0.91 -9.30
C SER A 93 -0.04 0.79 -10.73
N LYS A 94 -1.12 1.49 -11.09
CA LYS A 94 -1.68 1.44 -12.43
C LYS A 94 -0.68 1.89 -13.50
N TYR A 95 0.08 2.94 -13.21
CA TYR A 95 1.05 3.49 -14.16
C TYR A 95 2.34 2.66 -14.24
N TYR A 96 2.93 2.33 -13.09
CA TYR A 96 4.25 1.68 -13.05
C TYR A 96 4.20 0.15 -13.04
N GLN A 97 3.18 -0.44 -12.42
CA GLN A 97 3.03 -1.90 -12.31
C GLN A 97 1.99 -2.47 -13.29
N GLY A 98 1.09 -1.63 -13.83
CA GLY A 98 -0.01 -2.04 -14.70
C GLY A 98 0.40 -2.93 -15.88
N PRO A 99 1.38 -2.53 -16.71
CA PRO A 99 1.85 -3.37 -17.83
C PRO A 99 2.39 -4.73 -17.37
N GLY A 100 3.17 -4.77 -16.27
CA GLY A 100 3.71 -6.00 -15.71
C GLY A 100 2.62 -6.90 -15.11
N ILE A 101 1.65 -6.30 -14.41
CA ILE A 101 0.46 -6.97 -13.89
C ILE A 101 -0.36 -7.61 -15.01
N GLN A 102 -0.56 -6.90 -16.12
CA GLN A 102 -1.29 -7.41 -17.26
C GLN A 102 -0.56 -8.59 -17.91
N ALA A 103 0.73 -8.45 -18.22
CA ALA A 103 1.55 -9.52 -18.78
C ALA A 103 1.59 -10.76 -17.87
N HIS A 104 1.66 -10.56 -16.55
CA HIS A 104 1.62 -11.64 -15.56
C HIS A 104 0.33 -12.46 -15.65
N LEU A 105 -0.82 -11.79 -15.78
CA LEU A 105 -2.12 -12.45 -15.87
C LEU A 105 -2.33 -13.13 -17.23
N GLU A 106 -1.88 -12.50 -18.32
CA GLU A 106 -1.93 -13.08 -19.67
C GLU A 106 -1.07 -14.34 -19.79
N ALA A 107 0.02 -14.42 -19.02
CA ALA A 107 0.85 -15.62 -18.88
C ALA A 107 0.25 -16.72 -17.98
N GLY A 108 -0.99 -16.54 -17.50
CA GLY A 108 -1.69 -17.47 -16.62
C GLY A 108 -1.37 -17.31 -15.12
N GLY A 109 -0.68 -16.24 -14.73
CA GLY A 109 -0.44 -15.92 -13.33
C GLY A 109 -1.72 -15.54 -12.58
N GLU A 110 -1.72 -15.76 -11.27
CA GLU A 110 -2.92 -15.58 -10.43
C GLU A 110 -2.89 -14.26 -9.62
N GLU A 111 -4.07 -13.72 -9.32
CA GLU A 111 -4.20 -12.64 -8.34
C GLU A 111 -4.60 -13.16 -6.95
N PHE A 112 -4.28 -12.39 -5.91
CA PHE A 112 -4.75 -12.68 -4.57
C PHE A 112 -6.27 -12.50 -4.46
N GLY A 113 -6.93 -13.46 -3.79
CA GLY A 113 -8.37 -13.42 -3.55
C GLY A 113 -8.78 -12.41 -2.47
N TRP A 114 -10.06 -12.03 -2.49
CA TRP A 114 -10.63 -11.01 -1.59
C TRP A 114 -10.49 -11.32 -0.10
N GLY A 115 -10.56 -12.60 0.30
CA GLY A 115 -10.37 -12.98 1.71
C GLY A 115 -9.01 -12.56 2.26
N ARG A 116 -7.93 -12.71 1.46
CA ARG A 116 -6.60 -12.26 1.84
C ARG A 116 -6.52 -10.73 1.87
N ILE A 117 -7.08 -10.06 0.87
CA ILE A 117 -7.08 -8.59 0.78
C ILE A 117 -7.74 -8.00 2.02
N ILE A 118 -8.97 -8.46 2.35
CA ILE A 118 -9.71 -8.00 3.52
C ILE A 118 -8.95 -8.34 4.82
N GLY A 119 -8.44 -9.56 4.97
CA GLY A 119 -7.71 -9.97 6.16
C GLY A 119 -6.46 -9.12 6.43
N ILE A 120 -5.67 -8.86 5.39
CA ILE A 120 -4.46 -8.02 5.50
C ILE A 120 -4.84 -6.56 5.74
N SER A 121 -5.91 -6.06 5.13
CA SER A 121 -6.38 -4.71 5.37
C SER A 121 -6.90 -4.50 6.79
N LEU A 122 -7.59 -5.47 7.37
CA LEU A 122 -8.01 -5.39 8.78
C LEU A 122 -6.81 -5.41 9.73
N LEU A 123 -5.79 -6.24 9.44
CA LEU A 123 -4.53 -6.20 10.19
C LEU A 123 -3.85 -4.84 10.04
N GLY A 124 -3.80 -4.31 8.82
CA GLY A 124 -3.25 -2.98 8.53
C GLY A 124 -3.98 -1.87 9.25
N LEU A 125 -5.30 -1.95 9.40
CA LEU A 125 -6.10 -0.98 10.14
C LEU A 125 -5.66 -0.94 11.60
N VAL A 126 -5.52 -2.10 12.26
CA VAL A 126 -5.02 -2.20 13.62
C VAL A 126 -3.60 -1.61 13.71
N LEU A 127 -2.71 -1.97 12.78
CA LEU A 127 -1.35 -1.41 12.75
C LEU A 127 -1.35 0.10 12.53
N THR A 128 -2.26 0.64 11.72
CA THR A 128 -2.38 2.08 11.48
C THR A 128 -2.75 2.81 12.76
N PHE A 129 -3.70 2.27 13.54
CA PHE A 129 -4.04 2.84 14.86
C PHE A 129 -2.86 2.75 15.84
N VAL A 130 -2.15 1.62 15.89
CA VAL A 130 -0.97 1.46 16.76
C VAL A 130 0.12 2.45 16.37
N MET A 131 0.45 2.57 15.09
CA MET A 131 1.47 3.51 14.61
C MET A 131 1.06 4.96 14.89
N MET A 132 -0.21 5.32 14.67
CA MET A 132 -0.72 6.66 14.99
C MET A 132 -0.61 6.94 16.49
N PHE A 133 -0.98 5.98 17.34
CA PHE A 133 -0.89 6.12 18.79
C PHE A 133 0.57 6.28 19.25
N VAL A 134 1.49 5.45 18.76
CA VAL A 134 2.92 5.57 19.04
C VAL A 134 3.47 6.90 18.56
N PHE A 135 3.09 7.34 17.36
CA PHE A 135 3.48 8.63 16.81
C PHE A 135 3.01 9.78 17.72
N LEU A 136 1.76 9.76 18.18
CA LEU A 136 1.22 10.73 19.13
C LEU A 136 2.00 10.75 20.45
N LEU A 137 2.33 9.59 21.02
CA LEU A 137 3.13 9.50 22.24
C LEU A 137 4.52 10.13 22.07
N ILE A 138 5.19 9.89 20.93
CA ILE A 138 6.49 10.48 20.64
C ILE A 138 6.37 12.01 20.53
N ILE A 139 5.44 12.51 19.74
CA ILE A 139 5.25 13.95 19.50
C ILE A 139 4.84 14.66 20.82
N SER A 140 4.00 14.04 21.64
CA SER A 140 3.64 14.55 22.97
C SER A 140 4.83 14.57 23.92
N GLY A 141 5.62 13.50 23.99
CA GLY A 141 6.84 13.43 24.81
C GLY A 141 7.90 14.45 24.40
N LEU A 142 7.92 14.86 23.13
CA LEU A 142 8.79 15.93 22.62
C LEU A 142 8.24 17.35 22.88
N GLY A 143 7.04 17.49 23.46
CA GLY A 143 6.42 18.79 23.72
C GLY A 143 5.94 19.54 22.47
N ILE A 144 5.76 18.84 21.35
CA ILE A 144 5.35 19.43 20.06
C ILE A 144 3.84 19.69 20.02
N LEU A 145 3.03 18.88 20.71
CA LEU A 145 1.60 19.12 20.87
C LEU A 145 1.34 19.92 22.16
N PRO A 146 0.54 21.00 22.12
CA PRO A 146 0.03 21.59 23.34
C PRO A 146 -0.90 20.57 24.01
N VAL A 147 -0.58 20.20 25.26
CA VAL A 147 -1.46 19.41 26.12
C VAL A 147 -2.63 20.28 26.57
#